data_AF-A0AAW8AXJ9-F1
#
_entry.id   AF-A0AAW8AXJ9-F1
#
_cell.length_a   1.000
_cell.length_b   1.000
_cell.length_c   1.000
_cell.angle_alpha   90.00
_cell.angle_beta   90.00
_cell.angle_gamma   90.00
#
_symmetry.space_group_name_H-M   'P 1'
#
loop_
_entity.id
_entity.type
_entity.pdbx_description
1 polymer ?
#
loop_
_entity_poly.entity_id
_entity_poly.type
_entity_poly.pdbx_seq_one_letter_code
_entity_poly.pdbx_strand_id
1 'polypeptide(L)'
;PLSLEQRERLIFLVKHAKHWRERQRAQTILWLSEGKSVAEVATLQERIPETIRLQRRRWELYELESIKEGHRSGRPNTLISDYQAKILDWVNTSP
;
A
#
# COMPACT_ATOMS: atom_id res chain seq x y z
N PRO A 1 14.86 2.12 15.11
CA PRO A 1 15.85 1.33 14.32
C PRO A 1 15.14 0.06 13.83
N LEU A 2 15.41 -0.42 12.61
CA LEU A 2 14.78 -1.64 12.10
C LEU A 2 15.36 -2.87 12.79
N SER A 3 14.52 -3.86 13.09
CA SER A 3 15.00 -5.19 13.46
C SER A 3 15.66 -5.88 12.26
N LEU A 4 16.48 -6.90 12.51
CA LEU A 4 17.10 -7.69 11.44
C LEU A 4 16.03 -8.31 10.52
N GLU A 5 14.99 -8.89 11.11
CA GLU A 5 13.87 -9.50 10.37
C GLU A 5 13.12 -8.46 9.52
N GLN A 6 12.81 -7.29 10.09
CA GLN A 6 12.17 -6.21 9.34
C GLN A 6 13.03 -5.77 8.17
N ARG A 7 14.34 -5.63 8.37
CA ARG A 7 15.28 -5.25 7.32
C ARG A 7 15.33 -6.30 6.21
N GLU A 8 15.47 -7.57 6.53
CA GLU A 8 15.46 -8.67 5.56
C GLU A 8 14.15 -8.73 4.77
N ARG A 9 13.02 -8.57 5.46
CA ARG A 9 11.71 -8.55 4.82
C ARG A 9 11.55 -7.38 3.86
N LEU A 10 11.99 -6.19 4.24
CA LEU A 10 11.96 -5.02 3.37
C LEU A 10 12.87 -5.19 2.15
N ILE A 11 14.07 -5.75 2.32
CA ILE A 11 14.98 -6.06 1.20
C ILE A 11 14.33 -7.06 0.23
N PHE A 12 13.67 -8.09 0.77
CA PHE A 12 12.93 -9.05 -0.05
C PHE A 12 11.80 -8.37 -0.82
N LEU A 13 11.00 -7.52 -0.16
CA LEU A 13 9.89 -6.81 -0.80
C LEU A 13 10.36 -5.86 -1.91
N VAL A 14 11.47 -5.13 -1.72
CA VAL A 14 12.05 -4.28 -2.78
C VAL A 14 12.33 -5.09 -4.05
N LYS A 15 12.88 -6.30 -3.91
CA LYS A 15 13.26 -7.15 -5.05
C LYS A 15 12.10 -7.92 -5.66
N HIS A 16 11.16 -8.39 -4.84
CA HIS A 16 10.23 -9.45 -5.23
C HIS A 16 8.74 -9.12 -5.04
N ALA A 17 8.39 -8.00 -4.40
CA ALA A 17 6.97 -7.65 -4.26
C ALA A 17 6.33 -7.48 -5.64
N LYS A 18 5.12 -8.05 -5.83
CA LYS A 18 4.42 -8.02 -7.12
C LYS A 18 4.04 -6.59 -7.52
N HIS A 19 3.54 -5.81 -6.55
CA HIS A 19 3.05 -4.47 -6.79
C HIS A 19 4.17 -3.42 -6.63
N TRP A 20 4.34 -2.56 -7.62
CA TRP A 20 5.45 -1.59 -7.65
C TRP A 20 5.45 -0.60 -6.48
N ARG A 21 4.25 -0.21 -5.99
CA ARG A 21 4.12 0.66 -4.81
C ARG A 21 4.65 0.02 -3.53
N GLU A 22 4.53 -1.30 -3.38
CA GLU A 22 5.08 -2.02 -2.23
C GLU A 22 6.60 -2.00 -2.27
N ARG A 23 7.19 -2.24 -3.44
CA ARG A 23 8.64 -2.10 -3.68
C ARG A 23 9.12 -0.70 -3.33
N GLN A 24 8.42 0.32 -3.80
CA GLN A 24 8.74 1.72 -3.54
C GLN A 24 8.67 2.07 -2.04
N ARG A 25 7.57 1.69 -1.36
CA ARG A 25 7.41 1.94 0.09
C ARG A 25 8.47 1.22 0.90
N ALA A 26 8.77 -0.05 0.57
CA ALA A 26 9.83 -0.79 1.24
C ALA A 26 11.20 -0.11 1.08
N GLN A 27 11.50 0.38 -0.13
CA GLN A 27 12.73 1.13 -0.41
C GLN A 27 12.82 2.45 0.38
N THR A 28 11.69 3.16 0.53
CA THR A 28 11.60 4.37 1.36
C THR A 28 12.05 4.08 2.79
N ILE A 29 11.49 3.05 3.42
CA ILE A 29 11.78 2.72 4.82
C ILE A 29 13.24 2.30 5.01
N LEU A 30 13.80 1.51 4.08
CA LEU A 30 15.21 1.14 4.12
C LEU A 30 16.13 2.37 4.07
N TRP A 31 15.93 3.27 3.11
CA TRP A 31 16.74 4.48 3.00
C TRP A 31 16.63 5.39 4.22
N LEU A 32 15.43 5.54 4.78
CA LEU A 32 15.23 6.30 6.02
C LEU A 32 15.96 5.64 7.19
N SER A 33 15.99 4.30 7.26
CA SER A 33 16.72 3.56 8.29
C SER A 33 18.24 3.63 8.15
N GLU A 34 18.73 3.83 6.91
CA GLU A 34 20.14 4.06 6.57
C GLU A 34 20.60 5.49 6.86
N GLY A 35 19.70 6.36 7.33
CA GLY A 35 20.02 7.74 7.72
C GLY A 35 19.78 8.79 6.63
N LYS A 36 19.25 8.42 5.46
CA LYS A 36 18.86 9.41 4.45
C LYS A 36 17.73 10.29 4.96
N SER A 37 17.84 11.58 4.68
CA SER A 37 16.83 12.56 5.00
C SER A 37 15.56 12.37 4.16
N VAL A 38 14.46 12.94 4.64
CA VAL A 38 13.18 12.96 3.92
C VAL A 38 13.33 13.63 2.55
N ALA A 39 14.13 14.70 2.46
CA ALA A 39 14.36 15.44 1.23
C ALA A 39 15.16 14.61 0.21
N GLU A 40 16.23 13.94 0.64
CA GLU A 40 17.02 13.07 -0.25
C GLU A 40 16.18 11.91 -0.79
N VAL A 41 15.41 11.24 0.07
CA VAL A 41 14.53 10.15 -0.36
C VAL A 41 13.44 10.63 -1.31
N ALA A 42 12.88 11.82 -1.06
CA ALA A 42 11.90 12.45 -1.93
C ALA A 42 12.49 12.72 -3.33
N THR A 43 13.70 13.27 -3.41
CA THR A 43 14.44 13.48 -4.67
C THR A 43 14.71 12.15 -5.38
N LEU A 44 15.22 11.13 -4.67
CA LEU A 44 15.52 9.82 -5.24
C LEU A 44 14.30 9.09 -5.82
N GLN A 45 13.10 9.39 -5.32
CA GLN A 45 11.85 8.78 -5.81
C GLN A 45 11.03 9.70 -6.70
N GLU A 46 11.49 10.92 -6.97
CA GLU A 46 10.74 11.96 -7.69
C GLU A 46 9.36 12.24 -7.06
N ARG A 47 9.34 12.44 -5.74
CA ARG A 47 8.12 12.68 -4.96
C ARG A 47 8.22 13.92 -4.10
N ILE A 48 7.06 14.40 -3.64
CA ILE A 48 7.02 15.45 -2.63
C ILE A 48 7.45 14.89 -1.25
N PRO A 49 8.23 15.66 -0.46
CA PRO A 49 8.67 15.27 0.89
C PRO A 49 7.53 14.84 1.82
N GLU A 50 6.36 15.46 1.68
CA GLU A 50 5.20 15.15 2.52
C GLU A 50 4.71 13.71 2.37
N THR A 51 4.86 13.13 1.17
CA THR A 51 4.51 11.72 1.00
C THR A 51 5.48 10.81 1.76
N ILE A 52 6.76 11.17 1.80
CA ILE A 52 7.77 10.40 2.53
C ILE A 52 7.51 10.51 4.04
N ARG A 53 7.12 11.69 4.55
CA ARG A 53 6.68 11.86 5.95
C ARG A 53 5.47 10.99 6.29
N LEU A 54 4.46 11.00 5.43
CA LEU A 54 3.26 10.18 5.62
C LEU A 54 3.59 8.67 5.62
N GLN A 55 4.49 8.22 4.74
CA GLN A 55 4.94 6.83 4.72
C GLN A 55 5.68 6.46 6.00
N ARG A 56 6.60 7.30 6.48
CA ARG A 56 7.29 7.10 7.76
C ARG A 56 6.28 6.99 8.92
N ARG A 57 5.33 7.92 9.00
CA ARG A 57 4.30 7.89 10.04
C ARG A 57 3.45 6.61 9.99
N ARG A 58 3.09 6.13 8.80
CA ARG A 58 2.35 4.87 8.65
C ARG A 58 3.19 3.66 9.05
N TRP A 59 4.48 3.67 8.75
CA TRP A 59 5.40 2.63 9.20
C TRP A 59 5.51 2.60 10.73
N GLU A 60 5.63 3.75 11.38
CA GLU A 60 5.67 3.84 12.85
C GLU A 60 4.38 3.29 13.51
N LEU A 61 3.24 3.40 12.83
CA LEU A 61 1.94 2.94 13.35
C LEU A 61 1.63 1.47 13.05
N TYR A 62 2.01 0.97 11.87
CA TYR A 62 1.54 -0.32 11.34
C TYR A 62 2.66 -1.24 10.86
N GLU A 63 3.91 -0.81 10.97
CA GLU A 63 5.10 -1.55 10.54
C GLU A 63 4.94 -2.16 9.13
N LEU A 64 5.18 -3.47 8.97
CA LEU A 64 5.12 -4.18 7.69
C LEU A 64 3.74 -4.12 7.03
N GLU A 65 2.65 -4.00 7.79
CA GLU A 65 1.30 -3.87 7.22
C GLU A 65 1.13 -2.55 6.46
N SER A 66 1.90 -1.51 6.79
CA SER A 66 1.88 -0.24 6.05
C SER A 66 2.42 -0.36 4.62
N ILE A 67 3.19 -1.40 4.32
CA ILE A 67 3.82 -1.59 3.01
C ILE A 67 2.81 -2.12 1.99
N LYS A 68 1.95 -3.06 2.40
CA LYS A 68 0.98 -3.74 1.53
C LYS A 68 0.12 -2.75 0.75
N GLU A 69 -0.07 -3.00 -0.54
CA GLU A 69 -1.07 -2.28 -1.31
C GLU A 69 -2.43 -2.94 -1.07
N GLY A 70 -3.28 -2.25 -0.32
CA GLY A 70 -4.65 -2.71 -0.09
C GLY A 70 -5.47 -2.81 -1.38
N HIS A 71 -6.50 -3.65 -1.35
CA HIS A 71 -7.49 -3.72 -2.43
C HIS A 71 -8.15 -2.36 -2.61
N ARG A 72 -8.00 -1.76 -3.79
CA ARG A 72 -8.73 -0.55 -4.15
C ARG A 72 -10.11 -0.99 -4.60
N SER A 73 -11.13 -0.74 -3.80
CA SER A 73 -12.51 -0.89 -4.23
C SER A 73 -12.79 0.08 -5.38
N GLY A 74 -12.68 -0.42 -6.60
CA GLY A 74 -13.33 0.20 -7.74
C GLY A 74 -14.83 -0.11 -7.72
N ARG A 75 -15.60 0.53 -8.59
CA ARG A 75 -16.92 0.00 -8.96
C ARG A 75 -16.71 -1.45 -9.42
N PRO A 76 -17.42 -2.44 -8.85
CA PRO A 76 -17.34 -3.80 -9.36
C PRO A 76 -17.66 -3.80 -10.85
N ASN A 77 -16.77 -4.35 -11.69
CA ASN A 77 -17.02 -4.46 -13.13
C ASN A 77 -18.21 -5.38 -13.45
N THR A 78 -18.56 -6.23 -12.49
CA THR A 78 -19.67 -7.19 -12.58
C THR A 78 -20.55 -7.06 -11.34
N LEU A 79 -21.86 -7.15 -11.56
CA LEU A 79 -22.87 -7.15 -10.51
C LEU A 79 -22.63 -8.36 -9.58
N ILE A 80 -22.32 -8.10 -8.31
CA ILE A 80 -22.08 -9.16 -7.31
C ILE A 80 -23.41 -9.91 -7.07
N SER A 81 -23.33 -11.21 -6.76
CA SER A 81 -24.49 -12.11 -6.53
C SER A 81 -25.57 -11.51 -5.64
N ASP A 82 -25.17 -10.82 -4.57
CA ASP A 82 -26.08 -10.24 -3.59
C ASP A 82 -26.89 -9.08 -4.19
N TYR A 83 -26.29 -8.32 -5.10
CA TYR A 83 -27.00 -7.29 -5.86
C TYR A 83 -27.88 -7.89 -6.95
N GLN A 84 -27.48 -9.00 -7.58
CA GLN A 84 -28.33 -9.70 -8.55
C GLN A 84 -29.61 -10.23 -7.90
N ALA A 85 -29.50 -10.84 -6.72
CA ALA A 85 -30.66 -11.34 -5.97
C ALA A 85 -31.63 -10.21 -5.61
N LYS A 86 -31.13 -9.05 -5.16
CA LYS A 86 -31.96 -7.87 -4.88
C LYS A 86 -32.65 -7.31 -6.11
N ILE A 87 -31.96 -7.27 -7.26
CA ILE A 87 -32.57 -6.81 -8.52
C ILE A 87 -33.68 -7.76 -8.97
N LEU A 88 -33.47 -9.07 -8.89
CA LEU A 88 -34.49 -10.06 -9.22
C LEU A 88 -35.71 -9.96 -8.30
N ASP A 89 -35.47 -9.77 -7.00
CA ASP A 89 -36.55 -9.56 -6.02
C ASP A 89 -37.39 -8.32 -6.35
N TRP A 90 -36.76 -7.19 -6.70
CA TRP A 90 -37.45 -5.97 -7.13
C TRP A 90 -38.24 -6.14 -8.42
N VAL A 91 -37.67 -6.80 -9.43
CA VAL A 91 -38.37 -7.12 -10.69
C VAL A 91 -39.61 -7.97 -10.42
N ASN A 92 -39.54 -8.89 -9.46
CA ASN A 92 -40.66 -9.78 -9.13
C ASN A 92 -41.72 -9.11 -8.25
N THR A 93 -41.37 -8.11 -7.45
CA THR A 93 -42.30 -7.41 -6.53
C THR A 93 -42.95 -6.16 -7.11
N SER A 94 -42.53 -5.68 -8.27
CA SER A 94 -43.16 -4.56 -9.00
C SER A 94 -43.31 -4.92 -10.50
N PRO A 95 -44.43 -5.56 -10.90
CA PRO A 95 -44.71 -5.81 -12.31
C PRO A 95 -45.12 -4.55 -13.09
#